data_AF-A0A4R4IB72-F1
#
_entry.id   AF-A0A4R4IB72-F1
#
_cell.length_a   1.000
_cell.length_b   1.000
_cell.length_c   1.000
_cell.angle_alpha   90.00
_cell.angle_beta   90.00
_cell.angle_gamma   90.00
#
_symmetry.space_group_name_H-M   'P 1'
#
loop_
_entity.id
_entity.type
_entity.pdbx_description
1 polymer ?
#
loop_
_entity_poly.entity_id
_entity_poly.type
_entity_poly.pdbx_seq_one_letter_code
_entity_poly.pdbx_strand_id
1 'polypeptide(L)'
;MFQLEKHDSAIANVNQRIERHGEERELAVDIKFTTSAGNGLLDSIEKGLKEALFRKPGKGEQQDLPIGDTPLSAVKFPSLEPLKLAHEFTGYELQIDGLLEGVDPIVLVDVKLKRFVIEPKEGGSVGLSFTASANVTPDELAELSEALIREDVLLTLTPPKAAAQQTDLAA
;
A
#
# COMPACT_ATOMS: atom_id res chain seq x y z
N MET A 1 12.83 -0.94 -0.09
CA MET A 1 11.79 -0.90 -1.13
C MET A 1 10.53 -1.44 -0.50
N PHE A 2 9.40 -0.78 -0.76
CA PHE A 2 8.10 -1.18 -0.24
C PHE A 2 7.69 -2.51 -0.89
N GLN A 3 7.23 -3.48 -0.10
CA GLN A 3 6.79 -4.80 -0.57
C GLN A 3 5.75 -5.37 0.39
N LEU A 4 4.83 -6.17 -0.13
CA LEU A 4 3.83 -6.93 0.64
C LEU A 4 3.75 -8.35 0.07
N GLU A 5 3.50 -9.34 0.91
CA GLU A 5 3.36 -10.74 0.49
C GLU A 5 2.12 -11.33 1.15
N LYS A 6 1.13 -11.71 0.34
CA LYS A 6 -0.18 -12.25 0.78
C LYS A 6 -0.75 -11.51 1.99
N HIS A 7 -0.74 -10.18 1.92
CA HIS A 7 -1.05 -9.33 3.06
C HIS A 7 -2.53 -8.94 3.07
N ASP A 8 -3.21 -9.20 4.18
CA ASP A 8 -4.63 -8.89 4.36
C ASP A 8 -4.91 -7.40 4.11
N SER A 9 -5.78 -7.13 3.15
CA SER A 9 -6.11 -5.77 2.73
C SER A 9 -7.55 -5.70 2.23
N ALA A 10 -8.07 -4.49 2.12
CA ALA A 10 -9.37 -4.24 1.53
C ALA A 10 -9.27 -3.29 0.33
N ILE A 11 -10.08 -3.55 -0.70
CA ILE A 11 -10.27 -2.66 -1.85
C ILE A 11 -11.31 -1.62 -1.48
N ALA A 12 -10.86 -0.39 -1.26
CA ALA A 12 -11.76 0.71 -0.91
C ALA A 12 -12.42 1.35 -2.13
N ASN A 13 -11.79 1.29 -3.30
CA ASN A 13 -12.33 1.88 -4.53
C ASN A 13 -11.60 1.35 -5.78
N VAL A 14 -12.31 1.23 -6.90
CA VAL A 14 -11.78 0.98 -8.25
C VAL A 14 -12.32 2.06 -9.19
N ASN A 15 -11.44 2.93 -9.71
CA ASN A 15 -11.82 4.00 -10.63
C ASN A 15 -11.25 3.74 -12.02
N GLN A 16 -12.11 3.51 -13.00
CA GLN A 16 -11.70 3.46 -14.40
C GLN A 16 -11.41 4.86 -14.96
N ARG A 17 -10.43 4.95 -15.85
CA ARG A 17 -10.09 6.16 -16.60
C ARG A 17 -9.61 5.79 -17.99
N ILE A 18 -9.76 6.72 -18.93
CA ILE A 18 -9.21 6.57 -20.28
C ILE A 18 -7.99 7.49 -20.37
N GLU A 19 -6.82 6.90 -20.59
CA GLU A 19 -5.60 7.63 -20.92
C GLU A 19 -5.49 7.84 -22.44
N ARG A 20 -4.85 8.93 -22.84
CA ARG A 20 -4.52 9.20 -24.24
C ARG A 20 -3.02 9.11 -24.41
N HIS A 21 -2.56 8.11 -25.14
CA HIS A 21 -1.18 7.99 -25.59
C HIS A 21 -1.09 8.46 -27.04
N GLY A 22 -1.09 9.78 -27.23
CA GLY A 22 -1.21 10.39 -28.55
C GLY A 22 -2.62 10.20 -29.13
N GLU A 23 -2.71 9.45 -30.22
CA GLU A 23 -3.99 9.14 -30.90
C GLU A 23 -4.67 7.88 -30.31
N GLU A 24 -3.94 7.06 -29.55
CA GLU A 24 -4.46 5.82 -28.97
C GLU A 24 -5.12 6.07 -27.60
N ARG A 25 -6.19 5.32 -27.32
CA ARG A 25 -6.90 5.34 -26.05
C ARG A 25 -6.63 4.05 -25.31
N GLU A 26 -6.08 4.17 -24.12
CA GLU A 26 -5.81 3.03 -23.24
C GLU A 26 -6.72 3.09 -22.02
N LEU A 27 -7.25 1.94 -21.64
CA LEU A 27 -8.01 1.79 -20.41
C LEU A 27 -7.02 1.67 -19.25
N ALA A 28 -7.23 2.49 -18.24
CA ALA A 28 -6.44 2.45 -17.02
C ALA A 28 -7.36 2.45 -15.80
N VAL A 29 -6.80 2.02 -14.68
CA VAL A 29 -7.53 1.93 -13.42
C VAL A 29 -6.69 2.51 -12.28
N ASP A 30 -7.38 3.17 -11.35
CA ASP A 30 -6.83 3.57 -10.04
C ASP A 30 -7.57 2.76 -8.96
N ILE A 31 -6.87 1.82 -8.34
CA ILE A 31 -7.38 0.97 -7.27
C ILE A 31 -6.86 1.50 -5.94
N LYS A 32 -7.76 1.85 -5.02
CA LYS A 32 -7.40 2.27 -3.67
C LYS A 32 -7.47 1.07 -2.72
N PHE A 33 -6.37 0.79 -2.05
CA PHE A 33 -6.31 -0.21 -1.00
C PHE A 33 -6.20 0.42 0.38
N THR A 34 -6.71 -0.30 1.38
CA THR A 34 -6.53 -0.02 2.80
C THR A 34 -6.05 -1.27 3.50
N THR A 35 -5.04 -1.15 4.36
CA THR A 35 -4.49 -2.27 5.13
C THR A 35 -3.96 -1.81 6.48
N SER A 36 -3.68 -2.76 7.37
CA SER A 36 -2.99 -2.55 8.63
C SER A 36 -1.70 -3.38 8.63
N ALA A 37 -0.61 -2.80 9.08
CA ALA A 37 0.68 -3.48 9.17
C ALA A 37 1.45 -3.04 10.43
N GLY A 38 2.49 -3.80 10.78
CA GLY A 38 3.44 -3.37 11.80
C GLY A 38 4.23 -2.13 11.35
N ASN A 39 4.59 -1.27 12.29
CA ASN A 39 5.27 0.00 11.98
C ASN A 39 6.66 -0.14 11.34
N GLY A 40 7.26 -1.33 11.35
CA GLY A 40 8.48 -1.63 10.59
C GLY A 40 8.32 -1.41 9.09
N LEU A 41 7.10 -1.50 8.56
CA LEU A 41 6.81 -1.22 7.15
C LEU A 41 7.15 0.22 6.76
N LEU A 42 7.08 1.17 7.70
CA LEU A 42 7.38 2.59 7.42
C LEU A 42 8.80 2.79 6.91
N ASP A 43 9.78 2.02 7.39
CA ASP A 43 11.17 2.12 6.95
C ASP A 43 11.37 1.66 5.50
N SER A 44 10.46 0.84 4.98
CA SER A 44 10.47 0.42 3.58
C SER A 44 9.97 1.52 2.63
N ILE A 45 9.18 2.46 3.16
CA ILE A 45 8.65 3.63 2.46
C ILE A 45 9.64 4.79 2.56
N GLU A 46 9.99 5.19 3.78
CA GLU A 46 10.94 6.26 4.05
C GLU A 46 11.71 5.98 5.34
N LYS A 47 13.04 5.93 5.24
CA LYS A 47 13.92 5.61 6.37
C LYS A 47 13.79 6.68 7.46
N GLY A 48 13.55 6.25 8.69
CA GLY A 48 13.45 7.14 9.86
C GLY A 48 12.02 7.60 10.17
N LEU A 49 11.05 7.29 9.30
CA LEU A 49 9.65 7.66 9.51
C LEU A 49 9.05 6.93 10.72
N LYS A 50 9.44 5.68 10.95
CA LYS A 50 9.06 4.92 12.14
C LYS A 50 9.55 5.62 13.41
N GLU A 51 10.84 5.96 13.46
CA GLU A 51 11.43 6.67 14.60
C GLU A 51 10.85 8.07 14.77
N ALA A 52 10.37 8.72 13.72
CA ALA A 52 9.70 10.03 13.82
C ALA A 52 8.32 9.93 14.47
N LEU A 53 7.57 8.84 14.22
CA LEU A 53 6.17 8.69 14.62
C LEU A 53 5.95 7.85 15.88
N PHE A 54 6.87 6.95 16.21
CA PHE A 54 6.76 6.05 17.36
C PHE A 54 7.83 6.28 18.41
N ARG A 55 7.50 5.96 19.66
CA ARG A 55 8.38 6.00 20.82
C ARG A 55 8.28 4.72 21.62
N LYS A 56 9.25 4.50 22.50
CA LYS A 56 9.12 3.47 23.53
C LYS A 56 7.98 3.86 24.48
N PRO A 57 7.13 2.91 24.87
CA PRO A 57 6.12 3.18 25.90
C PRO A 57 6.81 3.52 27.22
N GLY A 58 6.19 4.43 27.98
CA GLY A 58 6.61 4.78 29.33
C GLY A 58 6.33 3.64 30.31
N LYS A 59 7.01 3.65 31.48
CA LYS A 59 6.72 2.68 32.54
C LYS A 59 5.29 2.89 33.05
N GLY A 60 4.45 1.85 32.93
CA GLY A 60 3.07 1.87 33.40
C GLY A 60 2.05 2.46 32.42
N GLU A 61 2.46 2.83 31.20
CA GLU A 61 1.50 3.14 30.14
C GLU A 61 0.81 1.84 29.70
N GLN A 62 -0.52 1.82 29.78
CA GLN A 62 -1.31 0.74 29.21
C GLN A 62 -1.29 0.90 27.69
N GLN A 63 -0.72 -0.09 27.01
CA GLN A 63 -0.68 -0.17 25.57
C GLN A 63 -1.62 -1.29 25.12
N ASP A 64 -2.15 -1.14 23.92
CA ASP A 64 -2.77 -2.27 23.23
C ASP A 64 -1.73 -3.39 23.04
N LEU A 65 -2.22 -4.62 22.92
CA LEU A 65 -1.33 -5.77 22.71
C LEU A 65 -0.43 -5.48 21.50
N PRO A 66 0.91 -5.50 21.67
CA PRO A 66 1.80 -5.14 20.60
C PRO A 66 1.66 -6.12 19.44
N ILE A 67 1.62 -5.59 18.22
CA ILE A 67 1.72 -6.43 17.02
C ILE A 67 3.19 -6.82 16.85
N GLY A 68 3.50 -8.07 17.22
CA GLY A 68 4.86 -8.61 17.20
C GLY A 68 5.78 -8.06 18.30
N ASP A 69 7.08 -8.29 18.17
CA ASP A 69 8.10 -7.83 19.13
C ASP A 69 8.64 -6.44 18.73
N THR A 70 7.78 -5.42 18.81
CA THR A 70 8.12 -4.06 18.35
C THR A 70 8.45 -3.16 19.56
N PRO A 71 9.72 -2.73 19.75
CA PRO A 71 10.11 -1.93 20.92
C PRO A 71 9.59 -0.49 20.87
N LEU A 72 9.19 0.01 19.70
CA LEU A 72 8.57 1.32 19.51
C LEU A 72 7.08 1.13 19.23
N SER A 73 6.25 1.02 20.26
CA SER A 73 4.81 0.73 20.10
C SER A 73 3.89 1.93 20.35
N ALA A 74 4.34 2.93 21.11
CA ALA A 74 3.53 4.07 21.49
C ALA A 74 3.63 5.19 20.45
N VAL A 75 2.51 5.87 20.15
CA VAL A 75 2.49 6.97 19.18
C VAL A 75 3.06 8.24 19.83
N LYS A 76 3.94 8.94 19.10
CA LYS A 76 4.56 10.19 19.58
C LYS A 76 3.60 11.37 19.57
N PHE A 77 2.73 11.42 18.56
CA PHE A 77 1.81 12.53 18.33
C PHE A 77 0.38 12.00 18.16
N PRO A 78 -0.33 11.66 19.26
CA PRO A 78 -1.67 11.03 19.18
C PRO A 78 -2.74 11.90 18.51
N SER A 79 -2.57 13.22 18.50
CA SER A 79 -3.49 14.17 17.87
C SER A 79 -3.16 14.46 16.41
N LEU A 80 -2.19 13.76 15.82
CA LEU A 80 -1.79 13.96 14.44
C LEU A 80 -2.82 13.33 13.50
N GLU A 81 -3.30 14.10 12.52
CA GLU A 81 -4.10 13.55 11.44
C GLU A 81 -3.28 12.58 10.56
N PRO A 82 -3.94 11.68 9.80
CA PRO A 82 -3.25 10.80 8.87
C PRO A 82 -2.33 11.57 7.91
N LEU A 83 -1.07 11.13 7.81
CA LEU A 83 -0.04 11.80 7.02
C LEU A 83 -0.08 11.33 5.58
N LYS A 84 -0.13 12.29 4.65
CA LYS A 84 -0.02 12.02 3.21
C LYS A 84 1.43 12.09 2.78
N LEU A 85 1.90 11.04 2.13
CA LEU A 85 3.26 10.98 1.57
C LEU A 85 3.19 11.22 0.06
N ALA A 86 4.09 12.06 -0.43
CA ALA A 86 4.19 12.41 -1.85
C ALA A 86 4.99 11.38 -2.66
N HIS A 87 5.67 10.44 -1.99
CA HIS A 87 6.49 9.43 -2.64
C HIS A 87 5.65 8.50 -3.52
N GLU A 88 6.19 8.16 -4.68
CA GLU A 88 5.58 7.25 -5.64
C GLU A 88 6.56 6.13 -5.99
N PHE A 89 6.04 4.93 -6.17
CA PHE A 89 6.79 3.78 -6.65
C PHE A 89 6.26 3.36 -8.01
N THR A 90 7.13 3.02 -8.96
CA THR A 90 6.77 2.66 -10.34
C THR A 90 7.36 1.31 -10.71
N GLY A 91 6.76 0.65 -11.71
CA GLY A 91 7.25 -0.63 -12.23
C GLY A 91 6.96 -1.83 -11.31
N TYR A 92 5.94 -1.72 -10.45
CA TYR A 92 5.57 -2.81 -9.56
C TYR A 92 4.75 -3.87 -10.28
N GLU A 93 4.80 -5.09 -9.76
CA GLU A 93 3.80 -6.12 -10.05
C GLU A 93 2.87 -6.22 -8.84
N LEU A 94 1.57 -6.17 -9.10
CA LEU A 94 0.51 -6.29 -8.10
C LEU A 94 -0.28 -7.56 -8.39
N GLN A 95 -0.33 -8.45 -7.40
CA GLN A 95 -1.21 -9.60 -7.40
C GLN A 95 -2.29 -9.43 -6.33
N ILE A 96 -3.53 -9.69 -6.71
CA ILE A 96 -4.71 -9.63 -5.85
C ILE A 96 -5.32 -11.03 -5.80
N ASP A 97 -5.19 -11.71 -4.66
CA ASP A 97 -5.81 -13.01 -4.42
C ASP A 97 -7.11 -12.84 -3.61
N GLY A 98 -8.04 -13.78 -3.79
CA GLY A 98 -9.19 -13.93 -2.89
C GLY A 98 -8.77 -14.55 -1.55
N LEU A 99 -9.54 -14.30 -0.49
CA LEU A 99 -9.34 -14.96 0.81
C LEU A 99 -9.68 -16.46 0.77
N LEU A 100 -10.48 -16.89 -0.20
CA LEU A 100 -10.92 -18.28 -0.38
C LEU A 100 -10.13 -18.95 -1.52
N GLU A 101 -9.88 -20.24 -1.37
CA GLU A 101 -9.26 -21.05 -2.42
C GLU A 101 -10.17 -21.15 -3.66
N GLY A 102 -9.56 -21.17 -4.85
CA GLY A 102 -10.26 -21.38 -6.13
C GLY A 102 -10.71 -20.12 -6.85
N VAL A 103 -10.31 -18.93 -6.38
CA VAL A 103 -10.40 -17.67 -7.15
C VAL A 103 -9.05 -17.47 -7.84
N ASP A 104 -9.06 -17.31 -9.16
CA ASP A 104 -7.85 -17.01 -9.91
C ASP A 104 -7.31 -15.62 -9.50
N PRO A 105 -5.99 -15.48 -9.30
CA PRO A 105 -5.41 -14.21 -8.91
C PRO A 105 -5.41 -13.22 -10.07
N ILE A 106 -5.76 -11.96 -9.76
CA ILE A 106 -5.62 -10.86 -10.71
C ILE A 106 -4.18 -10.38 -10.64
N VAL A 107 -3.48 -10.34 -11.78
CA VAL A 107 -2.07 -9.90 -11.85
C VAL A 107 -1.97 -8.68 -12.75
N LEU A 108 -1.51 -7.57 -12.20
CA LEU A 108 -1.26 -6.32 -12.91
C LEU A 108 0.24 -6.03 -12.92
N VAL A 109 0.76 -5.59 -14.06
CA VAL A 109 2.18 -5.25 -14.26
C VAL A 109 2.35 -3.76 -14.51
N ASP A 110 3.58 -3.26 -14.40
CA ASP A 110 3.96 -1.85 -14.53
C ASP A 110 3.09 -0.91 -13.65
N VAL A 111 2.79 -1.39 -12.45
CA VAL A 111 1.91 -0.69 -11.51
C VAL A 111 2.65 0.48 -10.88
N LYS A 112 1.97 1.63 -10.84
CA LYS A 112 2.40 2.81 -10.11
C LYS A 112 1.66 2.93 -8.78
N LEU A 113 2.39 2.83 -7.67
CA LEU A 113 1.88 3.06 -6.32
C LEU A 113 2.03 4.53 -5.95
N LYS A 114 0.95 5.18 -5.57
CA LYS A 114 0.88 6.62 -5.27
C LYS A 114 -0.10 6.92 -4.13
N ARG A 115 -0.09 8.18 -3.65
CA ARG A 115 -1.04 8.69 -2.65
C ARG A 115 -1.06 7.87 -1.36
N PHE A 116 0.13 7.55 -0.85
CA PHE A 116 0.28 6.89 0.43
C PHE A 116 -0.28 7.78 1.55
N VAL A 117 -1.09 7.20 2.42
CA VAL A 117 -1.60 7.81 3.64
C VAL A 117 -1.31 6.86 4.79
N ILE A 118 -0.61 7.35 5.80
CA ILE A 118 -0.25 6.58 6.99
C ILE A 118 -0.95 7.14 8.22
N GLU A 119 -1.44 6.24 9.04
CA GLU A 119 -2.11 6.53 10.31
C GLU A 119 -1.45 5.68 11.40
N PRO A 120 -0.52 6.25 12.20
CA PRO A 120 0.06 5.57 13.34
C PRO A 120 -1.00 5.21 14.37
N LYS A 121 -0.97 3.99 14.89
CA LYS A 121 -1.87 3.50 15.92
C LYS A 121 -1.08 3.00 17.12
N GLU A 122 -1.67 3.11 18.31
CA GLU A 122 -1.09 2.54 19.53
C GLU A 122 -0.87 1.01 19.36
N GLY A 123 0.06 0.45 20.13
CA GLY A 123 0.45 -0.96 19.98
C GLY A 123 1.39 -1.25 18.80
N GLY A 124 1.90 -0.21 18.12
CA GLY A 124 2.95 -0.34 17.09
C GLY A 124 2.43 -0.71 15.70
N SER A 125 1.13 -0.50 15.45
CA SER A 125 0.52 -0.74 14.15
C SER A 125 0.37 0.55 13.34
N VAL A 126 0.21 0.42 12.04
CA VAL A 126 0.00 1.52 11.10
C VAL A 126 -1.16 1.16 10.19
N GLY A 127 -2.18 2.02 10.17
CA GLY A 127 -3.15 2.04 9.08
C GLY A 127 -2.50 2.63 7.85
N LEU A 128 -2.54 1.91 6.74
CA LEU A 128 -1.95 2.32 5.47
C LEU A 128 -3.03 2.34 4.39
N SER A 129 -3.11 3.44 3.64
CA SER A 129 -3.87 3.52 2.39
C SER A 129 -2.96 3.93 1.25
N PHE A 130 -3.14 3.37 0.06
CA PHE A 130 -2.42 3.78 -1.15
C PHE A 130 -3.26 3.50 -2.39
N THR A 131 -2.86 4.09 -3.52
CA THR A 131 -3.48 3.85 -4.82
C THR A 131 -2.51 3.12 -5.73
N ALA A 132 -2.91 1.97 -6.27
CA ALA A 132 -2.25 1.29 -7.37
C ALA A 132 -2.88 1.76 -8.69
N SER A 133 -2.05 2.18 -9.63
CA SER A 133 -2.46 2.69 -10.94
C SER A 133 -1.83 1.83 -12.01
N ALA A 134 -2.64 1.31 -12.94
CA ALA A 134 -2.18 0.42 -14.00
C ALA A 134 -3.03 0.56 -15.26
N ASN A 135 -2.47 0.21 -16.41
CA ASN A 135 -3.24 -0.02 -17.63
C ASN A 135 -3.83 -1.43 -17.59
N VAL A 136 -5.07 -1.57 -18.05
CA VAL A 136 -5.83 -2.83 -17.95
C VAL A 136 -6.64 -3.07 -19.21
N THR A 137 -6.92 -4.34 -19.46
CA THR A 137 -7.90 -4.80 -20.43
C THR A 137 -9.32 -4.71 -19.85
N PRO A 138 -10.37 -4.76 -20.70
CA PRO A 138 -11.75 -4.79 -20.23
C PRO A 138 -12.07 -5.99 -19.32
N ASP A 139 -11.44 -7.15 -19.58
CA ASP A 139 -11.63 -8.37 -18.80
C ASP A 139 -11.02 -8.22 -17.40
N GLU A 140 -9.79 -7.70 -17.30
CA GLU A 140 -9.15 -7.37 -16.01
C GLU A 140 -9.96 -6.34 -15.21
N LEU A 141 -10.57 -5.35 -15.87
CA LEU A 141 -11.45 -4.39 -15.19
C LEU A 141 -12.71 -5.08 -14.62
N ALA A 142 -13.27 -6.07 -15.31
CA ALA A 142 -14.39 -6.84 -14.81
C ALA A 142 -13.99 -7.65 -13.57
N GLU A 143 -12.84 -8.34 -13.62
CA GLU A 143 -12.29 -9.08 -12.48
C GLU A 143 -12.03 -8.17 -11.27
N LEU A 144 -11.48 -6.97 -11.49
CA LEU A 144 -11.29 -5.96 -10.44
C LEU A 144 -12.61 -5.49 -9.83
N SER A 145 -13.66 -5.41 -10.63
CA SER A 145 -15.00 -5.06 -10.15
C SER A 145 -15.57 -6.17 -9.27
N GLU A 146 -15.34 -7.43 -9.61
CA GLU A 146 -15.70 -8.57 -8.76
C GLU A 146 -14.89 -8.60 -7.46
N ALA A 147 -13.58 -8.30 -7.54
CA ALA A 147 -12.72 -8.19 -6.37
C ALA A 147 -13.18 -7.07 -5.44
N LEU A 148 -13.62 -5.92 -5.98
CA LEU A 148 -14.20 -4.84 -5.18
C LEU A 148 -15.46 -5.27 -4.43
N ILE A 149 -16.33 -6.10 -5.03
CA ILE A 149 -17.53 -6.62 -4.37
C ILE A 149 -17.16 -7.52 -3.19
N ARG A 150 -16.05 -8.27 -3.29
CA ARG A 150 -15.54 -9.10 -2.19
C ARG A 150 -14.95 -8.27 -1.05
N GLU A 151 -14.53 -7.04 -1.34
CA GLU A 151 -13.89 -6.09 -0.43
C GLU A 151 -12.53 -6.57 0.09
N ASP A 152 -12.50 -7.69 0.80
CA ASP A 152 -11.29 -8.26 1.41
C ASP A 152 -10.50 -9.13 0.42
N VAL A 153 -9.19 -8.90 0.37
CA VAL A 153 -8.24 -9.53 -0.56
C VAL A 153 -6.88 -9.74 0.10
N LEU A 154 -6.08 -10.65 -0.45
CA LEU A 154 -4.66 -10.74 -0.12
C LEU A 154 -3.86 -10.01 -1.20
N LEU A 155 -3.02 -9.06 -0.77
CA LEU A 155 -2.16 -8.31 -1.68
C LEU A 155 -0.73 -8.83 -1.65
N THR A 156 -0.19 -9.05 -2.84
CA THR A 156 1.24 -9.23 -3.03
C THR A 156 1.75 -8.11 -3.93
N LEU A 157 2.73 -7.36 -3.42
CA LEU A 157 3.39 -6.25 -4.13
C LEU A 157 4.86 -6.60 -4.32
N THR A 158 5.23 -6.87 -5.56
CA THR A 158 6.59 -7.24 -5.93
C THR A 158 7.29 -6.02 -6.55
N PRO A 159 8.42 -5.56 -5.99
CA PRO A 159 9.17 -4.45 -6.55
C PRO A 159 9.82 -4.82 -7.89
N PRO A 160 10.08 -3.85 -8.80
CA PRO A 160 10.77 -4.11 -10.05
C PRO A 160 12.14 -4.74 -9.80
N LYS A 161 12.53 -5.72 -10.62
CA LYS A 161 13.92 -6.21 -10.67
C LYS A 161 14.80 -5.02 -11.05
N ALA A 162 15.79 -4.70 -10.22
CA ALA A 162 16.63 -3.51 -10.34
C ALA A 162 17.19 -3.30 -11.76
N ALA A 163 16.52 -2.48 -12.56
CA ALA A 163 17.19 -1.48 -13.37
C ALA A 163 17.28 -0.23 -12.49
N ALA A 164 18.49 0.28 -12.29
CA ALA A 164 18.82 1.36 -11.37
C ALA A 164 17.74 2.46 -11.34
N GLN A 165 17.15 2.69 -10.15
CA GLN A 165 16.46 3.93 -9.86
C GLN A 165 17.48 5.06 -10.06
N GLN A 166 17.43 5.67 -11.24
CA GLN A 166 18.20 6.85 -11.55
C GLN A 166 17.74 7.93 -10.59
N THR A 167 18.70 8.34 -9.78
CA THR A 167 18.57 9.30 -8.71
C THR A 167 18.28 10.66 -9.34
N ASP A 168 17.01 11.02 -9.51
CA ASP A 168 16.63 12.38 -9.88
C ASP A 168 16.59 13.24 -8.60
N LEU A 169 17.77 13.38 -8.00
CA LEU A 169 18.12 14.51 -7.14
C LEU A 169 19.22 15.28 -7.88
N ALA A 170 18.82 15.96 -8.95
CA ALA A 170 19.64 16.93 -9.66
C ALA A 170 18.84 18.22 -9.85
N ALA A 171 18.89 19.10 -8.85
CA ALA A 171 18.92 20.57 -8.98
C ALA A 171 19.02 21.20 -7.58
#